data_AF-A0A434FD22-F1
#
_entry.id   AF-A0A434FD22-F1
#
_cell.length_a   1.000
_cell.length_b   1.000
_cell.length_c   1.000
_cell.angle_alpha   90.00
_cell.angle_beta   90.00
_cell.angle_gamma   90.00
#
_symmetry.space_group_name_H-M   'P 1'
#
loop_
_entity.id
_entity.type
_entity.pdbx_description
1 polymer ?
#
loop_
_entity_poly.entity_id
_entity_poly.type
_entity_poly.pdbx_seq_one_letter_code
_entity_poly.pdbx_strand_id
1 'polypeptide(L)'
;SKAYLFGGVEIRWTCDPSLIKDKDQTPAKAEFHFPGGLKDYLKATLGDEFQVTREVFAGKSDKQGGHGSLEWAVTWFGGDGFLNSYCNTIPTPEGGTHEAGFRNVLTRGLRGYADLIGNKRASIITTDDVMISAAGMLSVFIREPEFVGQTKDRLATIEAIRIVENAIRDPFDHWLADNPQEASKLLDWVIARADERVRRRQEKEVSRKSAVRKLRLPGKLADCTQNAAAGAEIFIVEGDSAGGSAKQARDRASQAVLPLRGKILNVASAGNDKLAANQQISDLIQALGCGTRSKYRDEDLRYDRVIIMTDADVDGAHIASLLITFFYQEMPNLIRGGHLYMAVPPLYSIRQGGKVGYARDDAHKDELLRTEFTGRGKVEIGRFKGLGEMMASQLKETTMDPKKRTLLRVDVIDAEQATKDAVDALMGTKPEARFRFIQERAEFAETDVLDI
;
A
#
# COMPACT_ATOMS: atom_id res chain seq x y z
N SER A 1 29.57 -31.55 13.20
CA SER A 1 29.82 -32.68 14.13
C SER A 1 28.52 -33.07 14.82
N LYS A 2 28.19 -34.35 15.03
CA LYS A 2 26.95 -34.80 15.73
C LYS A 2 27.08 -34.84 17.27
N ALA A 3 28.19 -34.34 17.82
CA ALA A 3 28.48 -34.39 19.27
C ALA A 3 27.36 -33.80 20.14
N TYR A 4 26.64 -32.78 19.65
CA TYR A 4 25.54 -32.12 20.37
C TYR A 4 24.30 -33.00 20.60
N LEU A 5 24.14 -34.11 19.86
CA LEU A 5 23.04 -35.07 20.08
C LEU A 5 23.26 -35.93 21.33
N PHE A 6 24.46 -35.89 21.91
CA PHE A 6 24.82 -36.61 23.11
C PHE A 6 25.57 -35.69 24.07
N GLY A 7 24.88 -35.16 25.09
CA GLY A 7 25.41 -34.17 26.04
C GLY A 7 26.62 -34.58 26.90
N GLY A 8 27.28 -35.69 26.59
CA GLY A 8 28.50 -36.14 27.26
C GLY A 8 29.52 -36.80 26.32
N VAL A 9 29.36 -36.67 24.99
CA VAL A 9 30.30 -37.23 24.02
C VAL A 9 31.23 -36.14 23.52
N GLU A 10 32.53 -36.41 23.62
CA GLU A 10 33.59 -35.57 23.07
C GLU A 10 34.03 -36.16 21.72
N ILE A 11 33.95 -35.37 20.64
CA ILE A 11 34.44 -35.76 19.32
C ILE A 11 35.71 -34.97 19.02
N ARG A 12 36.84 -35.68 18.93
CA ARG A 12 38.13 -35.13 18.50
C ARG A 12 38.32 -35.35 17.01
N TRP A 13 38.43 -34.26 16.26
CA TRP A 13 38.80 -34.25 14.85
C TRP A 13 40.29 -33.97 14.68
N THR A 14 40.94 -34.74 13.82
CA THR A 14 42.33 -34.51 13.39
C THR A 14 42.46 -34.86 11.91
N CYS A 15 43.05 -33.97 11.12
CA CYS A 15 43.47 -34.27 9.74
C CYS A 15 44.92 -33.83 9.51
N ASP A 16 45.57 -34.46 8.53
CA ASP A 16 46.91 -34.06 8.12
C ASP A 16 46.87 -32.64 7.53
N PRO A 17 47.67 -31.69 8.03
CA PRO A 17 47.73 -30.34 7.48
C PRO A 17 47.98 -30.29 5.97
N SER A 18 48.64 -31.29 5.38
CA SER A 18 48.89 -31.33 3.93
C SER A 18 47.62 -31.50 3.09
N LEU A 19 46.50 -31.90 3.69
CA LEU A 19 45.21 -32.07 3.03
C LEU A 19 44.36 -30.80 3.05
N ILE A 20 44.78 -29.77 3.79
CA ILE A 20 44.09 -28.48 3.92
C ILE A 20 44.67 -27.54 2.84
N LYS A 21 43.83 -27.13 1.89
CA LYS A 21 44.24 -26.19 0.84
C LYS A 21 44.30 -24.76 1.41
N ASP A 22 45.13 -23.88 0.83
CA ASP A 22 45.37 -22.50 1.31
C ASP A 22 44.12 -21.60 1.44
N LYS A 23 42.95 -22.03 0.93
CA LYS A 23 41.67 -21.32 1.03
C LYS A 23 40.63 -22.03 1.89
N ASP A 24 40.99 -23.14 2.52
CA ASP A 24 40.07 -23.95 3.32
C ASP A 24 40.11 -23.47 4.78
N GLN A 25 38.94 -23.16 5.35
CA GLN A 25 38.81 -22.69 6.74
C GLN A 25 38.79 -23.85 7.75
N THR A 26 38.90 -25.10 7.27
CA THR A 26 38.81 -26.30 8.09
C THR A 26 40.06 -26.47 8.96
N PRO A 27 39.95 -26.56 10.31
CA PRO A 27 41.10 -26.70 11.19
C PRO A 27 41.70 -28.11 11.17
N ALA A 28 43.04 -28.19 11.26
CA ALA A 28 43.77 -29.47 11.34
C ALA A 28 43.44 -30.29 12.60
N LYS A 29 43.01 -29.63 13.67
CA LYS A 29 42.47 -30.24 14.89
C LYS A 29 41.28 -29.46 15.39
N ALA A 30 40.21 -30.14 15.78
CA ALA A 30 39.07 -29.53 16.46
C ALA A 30 38.51 -30.49 17.51
N GLU A 31 38.05 -29.95 18.62
CA GLU A 31 37.38 -30.71 19.68
C GLU A 31 35.95 -30.21 19.77
N PHE A 32 34.99 -31.13 19.70
CA PHE A 32 33.57 -30.84 19.77
C PHE A 32 33.00 -31.48 21.03
N HIS A 33 32.64 -30.65 22.01
CA HIS A 33 32.05 -31.07 23.26
C HIS A 33 30.91 -30.10 23.65
N PHE A 34 29.71 -30.63 23.84
CA PHE A 34 28.49 -29.85 24.10
C PHE A 34 27.77 -30.39 25.34
N PRO A 35 28.17 -30.02 26.56
CA PRO A 35 27.59 -30.56 27.79
C PRO A 35 26.09 -30.25 27.94
N GLY A 36 25.63 -29.10 27.44
CA GLY A 36 24.22 -28.71 27.38
C GLY A 36 23.45 -29.25 26.16
N GLY A 37 24.05 -30.13 25.35
CA GLY A 37 23.39 -30.81 24.23
C GLY A 37 22.86 -29.84 23.17
N LEU A 38 21.57 -29.97 22.82
CA LEU A 38 20.94 -29.16 21.78
C LEU A 38 20.94 -27.66 22.12
N LYS A 39 20.81 -27.30 23.40
CA LYS A 39 20.75 -25.90 23.85
C LYS A 39 22.05 -25.15 23.51
N ASP A 40 23.19 -25.78 23.81
CA ASP A 40 24.50 -25.16 23.59
C ASP A 40 24.80 -25.02 22.11
N TYR A 41 24.47 -26.04 21.32
CA TYR A 41 24.63 -25.98 19.87
C TYR A 41 23.75 -24.90 19.23
N LEU A 42 22.50 -24.78 19.66
CA LEU A 42 21.59 -23.74 19.17
C LEU A 42 22.11 -22.34 19.50
N LYS A 43 22.60 -22.13 20.72
CA LYS A 43 23.24 -20.85 21.12
C LYS A 43 24.49 -20.56 20.28
N ALA A 44 25.35 -21.55 20.08
CA ALA A 44 26.56 -21.38 19.25
C ALA A 44 26.22 -21.10 17.78
N THR A 45 25.12 -21.66 17.27
CA THR A 45 24.66 -21.44 15.90
C THR A 45 24.11 -20.02 15.71
N LEU A 46 23.44 -19.47 16.71
CA LEU A 46 22.85 -18.13 16.64
C LEU A 46 23.84 -17.00 16.95
N GLY A 47 24.90 -17.27 17.72
CA GLY A 47 25.90 -16.25 18.07
C GLY A 47 25.27 -15.01 18.72
N ASP A 48 25.56 -13.83 18.17
CA ASP A 48 25.09 -12.53 18.67
C ASP A 48 23.80 -12.03 17.98
N GLU A 49 23.10 -12.89 17.24
CA GLU A 49 21.83 -12.55 16.58
C GLU A 49 20.77 -12.10 17.60
N PHE A 50 19.90 -11.17 17.20
CA PHE A 50 18.84 -10.65 18.05
C PHE A 50 17.82 -11.74 18.40
N GLN A 51 17.66 -12.03 19.69
CA GLN A 51 16.68 -12.97 20.23
C GLN A 51 15.53 -12.23 20.91
N VAL A 52 14.31 -12.72 20.66
CA VAL A 52 13.06 -12.16 21.21
C VAL A 52 12.95 -12.45 22.70
N THR A 53 13.33 -13.67 23.09
CA THR A 53 13.40 -14.11 24.48
C THR A 53 14.85 -14.25 24.90
N ARG A 54 15.16 -13.86 26.15
CA ARG A 54 16.53 -13.96 26.68
C ARG A 54 16.99 -15.40 26.88
N GLU A 55 16.06 -16.29 27.22
CA GLU A 55 16.36 -17.70 27.44
C GLU A 55 15.85 -18.56 26.28
N VAL A 56 16.68 -19.54 25.92
CA VAL A 56 16.28 -20.62 25.00
C VAL A 56 15.39 -21.58 25.78
N PHE A 57 14.17 -21.83 25.28
CA PHE A 57 13.31 -22.87 25.81
C PHE A 57 13.90 -24.24 25.41
N ALA A 58 14.47 -24.94 26.39
CA ALA A 58 15.13 -26.22 26.17
C ALA A 58 14.81 -27.19 27.30
N GLY A 59 14.78 -28.48 26.98
CA GLY A 59 14.48 -29.52 27.94
C GLY A 59 14.77 -30.91 27.40
N LYS A 60 14.74 -31.87 28.33
CA LYS A 60 14.89 -33.30 28.07
C LYS A 60 13.77 -34.05 28.78
N SER A 61 13.26 -35.08 28.13
CA SER A 61 12.33 -36.04 28.70
C SER A 61 12.92 -37.44 28.52
N ASP A 62 13.30 -38.05 29.64
CA ASP A 62 13.70 -39.46 29.72
C ASP A 62 12.49 -40.29 30.15
N LYS A 63 12.36 -41.52 29.62
CA LYS A 63 11.08 -42.22 29.79
C LYS A 63 10.90 -42.93 31.13
N GLN A 64 9.71 -42.74 31.68
CA GLN A 64 8.91 -43.80 32.30
C GLN A 64 8.12 -44.56 31.20
N GLY A 65 8.46 -45.81 30.91
CA GLY A 65 7.56 -46.79 30.24
C GLY A 65 7.58 -46.96 28.71
N GLY A 66 8.74 -47.27 28.07
CA GLY A 66 8.78 -48.07 26.81
C GLY A 66 8.84 -47.43 25.40
N HIS A 67 8.68 -46.11 25.22
CA HIS A 67 8.77 -45.37 23.94
C HIS A 67 9.76 -44.19 24.04
N GLY A 68 11.05 -44.48 23.91
CA GLY A 68 12.22 -43.57 23.81
C GLY A 68 12.27 -42.24 24.59
N SER A 69 13.26 -41.41 24.28
CA SER A 69 13.58 -40.12 24.93
C SER A 69 13.43 -38.93 23.97
N LEU A 70 13.29 -37.73 24.51
CA LEU A 70 13.10 -36.50 23.73
C LEU A 70 14.02 -35.40 24.26
N GLU A 71 14.70 -34.67 23.36
CA GLU A 71 15.40 -33.43 23.67
C GLU A 71 14.97 -32.33 22.71
N TRP A 72 14.73 -31.13 23.24
CA TRP A 72 14.35 -29.97 22.45
C TRP A 72 15.11 -28.72 22.89
N ALA A 73 15.31 -27.81 21.95
CA ALA A 73 15.76 -26.45 22.20
C ALA A 73 15.14 -25.53 21.14
N VAL A 74 14.55 -24.40 21.54
CA VAL A 74 13.99 -23.41 20.61
C VAL A 74 14.09 -22.01 21.16
N THR A 75 14.34 -21.06 20.27
CA THR A 75 14.25 -19.62 20.54
C THR A 75 13.70 -18.92 19.30
N TRP A 76 13.27 -17.68 19.46
CA TRP A 76 12.77 -16.84 18.37
C TRP A 76 13.70 -15.67 18.14
N PHE A 77 14.01 -15.38 16.88
CA PHE A 77 15.04 -14.40 16.53
C PHE A 77 14.68 -13.58 15.28
N GLY A 78 15.49 -12.57 14.95
CA GLY A 78 15.22 -11.63 13.86
C GLY A 78 15.32 -12.20 12.44
N GLY A 79 15.96 -13.37 12.26
CA GLY A 79 16.20 -13.97 10.95
C GLY A 79 15.17 -15.01 10.52
N ASP A 80 15.52 -15.76 9.48
CA ASP A 80 14.69 -16.84 8.94
C ASP A 80 14.71 -18.06 9.87
N GLY A 81 13.53 -18.53 10.26
CA GLY A 81 13.38 -19.68 11.13
C GLY A 81 13.88 -20.98 10.49
N PHE A 82 14.41 -21.87 11.32
CA PHE A 82 14.81 -23.22 10.95
C PHE A 82 14.49 -24.19 12.08
N LEU A 83 14.24 -25.45 11.73
CA LEU A 83 14.08 -26.53 12.69
C LEU A 83 14.93 -27.71 12.24
N ASN A 84 16.01 -28.00 12.98
CA ASN A 84 16.84 -29.16 12.73
C ASN A 84 16.31 -30.33 13.57
N SER A 85 15.66 -31.29 12.90
CA SER A 85 15.04 -32.43 13.56
C SER A 85 15.79 -33.74 13.30
N TYR A 86 15.75 -34.63 14.29
CA TYR A 86 16.41 -35.93 14.27
C TYR A 86 15.48 -36.99 14.84
N CYS A 87 15.48 -38.18 14.24
CA CYS A 87 14.89 -39.39 14.81
C CYS A 87 15.98 -40.46 14.98
N ASN A 88 16.21 -40.93 16.21
CA ASN A 88 17.25 -41.90 16.53
C ASN A 88 18.62 -41.52 15.93
N THR A 89 19.02 -40.24 16.04
CA THR A 89 20.25 -39.62 15.48
C THR A 89 20.34 -39.49 13.95
N ILE A 90 19.31 -39.93 13.24
CA ILE A 90 19.16 -39.76 11.79
C ILE A 90 18.52 -38.39 11.55
N PRO A 91 19.15 -37.48 10.78
CA PRO A 91 18.54 -36.20 10.44
C PRO A 91 17.30 -36.42 9.59
N THR A 92 16.26 -35.64 9.86
CA THR A 92 15.01 -35.65 9.09
C THR A 92 14.81 -34.31 8.41
N PRO A 93 15.53 -34.03 7.31
CA PRO A 93 15.50 -32.72 6.63
C PRO A 93 14.14 -32.38 6.02
N GLU A 94 13.31 -33.37 5.71
CA GLU A 94 11.93 -33.17 5.26
C GLU A 94 10.92 -33.16 6.44
N GLY A 95 11.43 -33.14 7.66
CA GLY A 95 10.66 -33.13 8.90
C GLY A 95 9.89 -34.41 9.14
N GLY A 96 8.64 -34.31 9.58
CA GLY A 96 7.80 -35.47 9.85
C GLY A 96 6.79 -35.26 10.97
N THR A 97 6.29 -36.37 11.48
CA THR A 97 5.26 -36.41 12.53
C THR A 97 5.74 -35.82 13.86
N HIS A 98 6.99 -36.02 14.25
CA HIS A 98 7.61 -35.39 15.42
C HIS A 98 7.65 -33.86 15.33
N GLU A 99 8.05 -33.31 14.16
CA GLU A 99 8.00 -31.86 13.94
C GLU A 99 6.57 -31.32 14.00
N ALA A 100 5.60 -32.03 13.41
CA ALA A 100 4.21 -31.61 13.47
C ALA A 100 3.72 -31.48 14.93
N GLY A 101 4.04 -32.45 15.78
CA GLY A 101 3.76 -32.38 17.22
C GLY A 101 4.42 -31.17 17.88
N PHE A 102 5.69 -30.91 17.57
CA PHE A 102 6.44 -29.76 18.08
C PHE A 102 5.80 -28.42 17.70
N ARG A 103 5.43 -28.25 16.44
CA ARG A 103 4.78 -27.03 15.92
C ARG A 103 3.42 -26.81 16.60
N ASN A 104 2.65 -27.89 16.76
CA ASN A 104 1.32 -27.84 17.36
C ASN A 104 1.35 -27.47 18.85
N VAL A 105 2.27 -28.04 19.62
CA VAL A 105 2.34 -27.79 21.07
C VAL A 105 2.78 -26.36 21.37
N LEU A 106 3.78 -25.83 20.66
CA LEU A 106 4.21 -24.43 20.83
C LEU A 106 3.10 -23.44 20.47
N THR A 107 2.40 -23.70 19.35
CA THR A 107 1.30 -22.83 18.91
C THR A 107 0.14 -22.85 19.91
N ARG A 108 -0.18 -24.03 20.47
CA ARG A 108 -1.24 -24.15 21.48
C ARG A 108 -0.85 -23.52 22.81
N GLY A 109 0.40 -23.67 23.26
CA GLY A 109 0.88 -23.03 24.48
C GLY A 109 0.80 -21.51 24.39
N LEU A 110 1.25 -20.91 23.26
CA LEU A 110 1.14 -19.46 23.06
C LEU A 110 -0.31 -18.96 23.02
N ARG A 111 -1.21 -19.69 22.37
CA ARG A 111 -2.65 -19.35 22.37
C ARG A 111 -3.26 -19.49 23.76
N GLY A 112 -2.93 -20.56 24.49
CA GLY A 112 -3.38 -20.78 25.87
C GLY A 112 -2.90 -19.67 26.81
N TYR A 113 -1.64 -19.27 26.69
CA TYR A 113 -1.10 -18.11 27.42
C TYR A 113 -1.82 -16.82 27.06
N ALA A 114 -2.11 -16.58 25.77
CA ALA A 114 -2.86 -15.42 25.34
C ALA A 114 -4.29 -15.39 25.91
N ASP A 115 -4.96 -16.55 25.99
CA ASP A 115 -6.29 -16.67 26.60
C ASP A 115 -6.23 -16.36 28.11
N LEU A 116 -5.20 -16.83 28.82
CA LEU A 116 -4.98 -16.54 30.24
C LEU A 116 -4.82 -15.04 30.53
N ILE A 117 -4.14 -14.30 29.65
CA ILE A 117 -3.97 -12.84 29.79
C ILE A 117 -5.06 -12.01 29.09
N GLY A 118 -6.06 -12.65 28.48
CA GLY A 118 -7.18 -11.99 27.80
C GLY A 118 -6.86 -11.37 26.43
N ASN A 119 -5.76 -11.76 25.77
CA ASN A 119 -5.36 -11.24 24.46
C ASN A 119 -5.99 -12.02 23.29
N LYS A 120 -7.19 -11.60 22.88
CA LYS A 120 -7.96 -12.24 21.79
C LYS A 120 -7.30 -12.20 20.42
N ARG A 121 -6.27 -11.37 20.22
CA ARG A 121 -5.55 -11.27 18.93
C ARG A 121 -4.75 -12.53 18.61
N ALA A 122 -4.46 -13.38 19.59
CA ALA A 122 -3.77 -14.65 19.36
C ALA A 122 -4.59 -15.68 18.57
N SER A 123 -5.91 -15.49 18.44
CA SER A 123 -6.80 -16.43 17.72
C SER A 123 -6.43 -16.62 16.25
N ILE A 124 -5.79 -15.62 15.61
CA ILE A 124 -5.37 -15.70 14.20
C ILE A 124 -4.04 -16.43 14.00
N ILE A 125 -3.23 -16.61 15.04
CA ILE A 125 -1.89 -17.21 14.97
C ILE A 125 -1.99 -18.62 14.40
N THR A 126 -1.11 -19.01 13.49
CA THR A 126 -0.96 -20.39 13.02
C THR A 126 0.44 -20.94 13.30
N THR A 127 0.65 -22.23 13.06
CA THR A 127 1.96 -22.88 13.24
C THR A 127 3.04 -22.17 12.44
N ASP A 128 2.73 -21.69 11.24
CA ASP A 128 3.71 -21.02 10.38
C ASP A 128 4.15 -19.68 10.99
N ASP A 129 3.22 -18.93 11.60
CA ASP A 129 3.53 -17.64 12.23
C ASP A 129 4.47 -17.81 13.44
N VAL A 130 4.32 -18.93 14.17
CA VAL A 130 5.21 -19.30 15.28
C VAL A 130 6.58 -19.75 14.76
N MET A 131 6.62 -20.53 13.68
CA MET A 131 7.85 -21.18 13.23
C MET A 131 8.71 -20.34 12.28
N ILE A 132 8.14 -19.34 11.59
CA ILE A 132 8.84 -18.52 10.59
C ILE A 132 10.06 -17.77 11.16
N SER A 133 10.11 -17.57 12.48
CA SER A 133 11.26 -16.96 13.17
C SER A 133 11.81 -17.81 14.30
N ALA A 134 11.38 -19.07 14.38
CA ALA A 134 11.86 -20.01 15.37
C ALA A 134 13.17 -20.64 14.87
N ALA A 135 14.23 -20.54 15.67
CA ALA A 135 15.43 -21.34 15.54
C ALA A 135 15.32 -22.50 16.53
N GLY A 136 15.18 -23.72 16.00
CA GLY A 136 14.85 -24.88 16.81
C GLY A 136 15.71 -26.10 16.49
N MET A 137 15.85 -26.95 17.50
CA MET A 137 16.41 -28.29 17.41
C MET A 137 15.50 -29.28 18.12
N LEU A 138 15.30 -30.44 17.51
CA LEU A 138 14.43 -31.48 18.04
C LEU A 138 15.08 -32.85 17.81
N SER A 139 15.38 -33.58 18.88
CA SER A 139 15.89 -34.95 18.79
C SER A 139 14.93 -35.90 19.48
N VAL A 140 14.32 -36.79 18.70
CA VAL A 140 13.39 -37.80 19.21
C VAL A 140 14.03 -39.18 19.12
N PHE A 141 13.89 -39.98 20.17
CA PHE A 141 14.17 -41.40 20.16
C PHE A 141 12.86 -42.14 20.21
N ILE A 142 12.61 -43.00 19.23
CA ILE A 142 11.34 -43.73 19.08
C ILE A 142 11.67 -45.19 18.81
N ARG A 143 10.92 -46.09 19.43
CA ARG A 143 11.01 -47.52 19.17
C ARG A 143 10.34 -47.83 17.85
N GLU A 144 11.03 -48.58 16.98
CA GLU A 144 10.51 -49.01 15.68
C GLU A 144 9.98 -47.85 14.82
N PRO A 145 10.80 -46.83 14.52
CA PRO A 145 10.37 -45.69 13.72
C PRO A 145 10.14 -46.09 12.25
N GLU A 146 9.09 -45.53 11.67
CA GLU A 146 8.71 -45.68 10.27
C GLU A 146 9.04 -44.37 9.54
N PHE A 147 9.66 -44.48 8.37
CA PHE A 147 10.04 -43.34 7.55
C PHE A 147 9.43 -43.43 6.16
N VAL A 148 9.28 -42.28 5.51
CA VAL A 148 8.89 -42.22 4.10
C VAL A 148 10.11 -42.55 3.24
N GLY A 149 9.99 -43.57 2.38
CA GLY A 149 11.02 -43.94 1.42
C GLY A 149 12.29 -44.52 2.04
N GLN A 150 13.28 -44.76 1.19
CA GLN A 150 14.53 -45.43 1.57
C GLN A 150 15.54 -44.49 2.25
N THR A 151 15.52 -43.21 1.91
CA THR A 151 16.49 -42.20 2.39
C THR A 151 16.25 -41.77 3.84
N LYS A 152 15.11 -42.15 4.43
CA LYS A 152 14.71 -41.83 5.82
C LYS A 152 14.67 -40.33 6.11
N ASP A 153 14.38 -39.52 5.09
CA ASP A 153 14.40 -38.06 5.21
C ASP A 153 13.20 -37.49 5.98
N ARG A 154 12.11 -38.27 6.08
CA ARG A 154 10.86 -37.86 6.73
C ARG A 154 10.30 -38.94 7.65
N LEU A 155 10.03 -38.59 8.90
CA LEU A 155 9.39 -39.50 9.86
C LEU A 155 7.88 -39.63 9.60
N ALA A 156 7.39 -40.87 9.53
CA ALA A 156 6.00 -41.23 9.28
C ALA A 156 5.26 -41.79 10.51
N THR A 157 5.98 -42.18 11.58
CA THR A 157 5.36 -42.73 12.80
C THR A 157 4.38 -41.75 13.45
N ILE A 158 3.08 -42.03 13.38
CA ILE A 158 2.03 -41.13 13.86
C ILE A 158 2.12 -40.88 15.38
N GLU A 159 2.53 -41.88 16.16
CA GLU A 159 2.67 -41.77 17.61
C GLU A 159 3.65 -40.67 18.04
N ALA A 160 4.64 -40.36 17.18
CA ALA A 160 5.62 -39.32 17.43
C ALA A 160 4.99 -37.94 17.71
N ILE A 161 3.85 -37.63 17.10
CA ILE A 161 3.10 -36.37 17.36
C ILE A 161 2.74 -36.31 18.84
N ARG A 162 2.10 -37.35 19.37
CA ARG A 162 1.61 -37.38 20.75
C ARG A 162 2.75 -37.41 21.75
N ILE A 163 3.82 -38.15 21.44
CA ILE A 163 5.01 -38.22 22.30
C ILE A 163 5.61 -36.83 22.48
N VAL A 164 5.84 -36.11 21.38
CA VAL A 164 6.41 -34.76 21.42
C VAL A 164 5.47 -33.77 22.11
N GLU A 165 4.18 -33.81 21.79
CA GLU A 165 3.20 -32.90 22.39
C GLU A 165 3.07 -33.08 23.90
N ASN A 166 3.04 -34.32 24.38
CA ASN A 166 2.88 -34.60 25.81
C ASN A 166 4.13 -34.25 26.61
N ALA A 167 5.32 -34.46 26.04
CA ALA A 167 6.57 -34.16 26.71
C ALA A 167 6.84 -32.65 26.83
N ILE A 168 6.34 -31.85 25.88
CA ILE A 168 6.65 -30.41 25.80
C ILE A 168 5.56 -29.52 26.41
N ARG A 169 4.30 -29.98 26.46
CA ARG A 169 3.16 -29.16 26.91
C ARG A 169 3.40 -28.52 28.27
N ASP A 170 3.55 -29.33 29.32
CA ASP A 170 3.65 -28.81 30.69
C ASP A 170 4.93 -27.98 30.88
N PRO A 171 6.12 -28.40 30.38
CA PRO A 171 7.31 -27.56 30.45
C PRO A 171 7.18 -26.22 29.72
N PHE A 172 6.49 -26.17 28.58
CA PHE A 172 6.32 -24.94 27.83
C PHE A 172 5.33 -23.99 28.51
N ASP A 173 4.23 -24.53 29.04
CA ASP A 173 3.26 -23.75 29.81
C ASP A 173 3.92 -23.15 31.07
N HIS A 174 4.74 -23.93 31.79
CA HIS A 174 5.54 -23.41 32.91
C HIS A 174 6.54 -22.34 32.46
N TRP A 175 7.26 -22.56 31.37
CA TRP A 175 8.24 -21.58 30.87
C TRP A 175 7.60 -20.23 30.51
N LEU A 176 6.38 -20.25 29.94
CA LEU A 176 5.60 -19.04 29.66
C LEU A 176 5.09 -18.36 30.95
N ALA A 177 4.67 -19.16 31.94
CA ALA A 177 4.15 -18.66 33.21
C ALA A 177 5.24 -18.08 34.13
N ASP A 178 6.44 -18.69 34.14
CA ASP A 178 7.56 -18.28 34.98
C ASP A 178 8.13 -16.91 34.59
N ASN A 179 7.98 -16.51 33.31
CA ASN A 179 8.48 -15.23 32.80
C ASN A 179 7.44 -14.46 31.97
N PRO A 180 6.41 -13.87 32.60
CA PRO A 180 5.30 -13.23 31.88
C PRO A 180 5.72 -12.09 30.93
N GLN A 181 6.78 -11.35 31.28
CA GLN A 181 7.28 -10.25 30.43
C GLN A 181 7.87 -10.76 29.12
N GLU A 182 8.65 -11.84 29.17
CA GLU A 182 9.27 -12.45 27.98
C GLU A 182 8.23 -13.21 27.15
N ALA A 183 7.31 -13.92 27.82
CA ALA A 183 6.17 -14.57 27.18
C ALA A 183 5.28 -13.56 26.43
N SER A 184 5.02 -12.39 27.03
CA SER A 184 4.25 -11.33 26.37
C SER A 184 4.97 -10.77 25.14
N LYS A 185 6.29 -10.54 25.22
CA LYS A 185 7.10 -10.10 24.07
C LYS A 185 7.06 -11.11 22.93
N LEU A 186 7.22 -12.40 23.26
CA LEU A 186 7.14 -13.48 22.27
C LEU A 186 5.75 -13.55 21.63
N LEU A 187 4.69 -13.43 22.43
CA LEU A 187 3.33 -13.42 21.92
C LEU A 187 3.09 -12.26 20.95
N ASP A 188 3.48 -11.04 21.31
CA ASP A 188 3.35 -9.86 20.45
C ASP A 188 4.16 -10.01 19.15
N TRP A 189 5.38 -10.58 19.23
CA TRP A 189 6.24 -10.87 18.09
C TRP A 189 5.59 -11.85 17.08
N VAL A 190 4.88 -12.86 17.59
CA VAL A 190 4.15 -13.83 16.77
C VAL A 190 2.85 -13.23 16.22
N ILE A 191 2.11 -12.43 17.01
CA ILE A 191 0.90 -11.74 16.55
C ILE A 191 1.23 -10.79 15.39
N ALA A 192 2.33 -10.03 15.48
CA ALA A 192 2.75 -9.13 14.42
C ALA A 192 2.96 -9.86 13.08
N ARG A 193 3.49 -11.08 13.10
CA ARG A 193 3.65 -11.92 11.90
C ARG A 193 2.33 -12.46 11.39
N ALA A 194 1.45 -12.90 12.30
CA ALA A 194 0.12 -13.35 11.94
C ALA A 194 -0.70 -12.23 11.26
N ASP A 195 -0.60 -11.00 11.77
CA ASP A 195 -1.21 -9.81 11.18
C ASP A 195 -0.62 -9.49 9.79
N GLU A 196 0.70 -9.56 9.62
CA GLU A 196 1.35 -9.37 8.32
C GLU A 196 0.86 -10.37 7.27
N ARG A 197 0.73 -11.65 7.66
CA ARG A 197 0.20 -12.70 6.79
C ARG A 197 -1.25 -12.42 6.39
N VAL A 198 -2.10 -12.02 7.34
CA VAL A 198 -3.51 -11.67 7.07
C VAL A 198 -3.58 -10.47 6.14
N ARG A 199 -2.77 -9.43 6.38
CA ARG A 199 -2.69 -8.23 5.52
C ARG A 199 -2.29 -8.60 4.08
N ARG A 200 -1.21 -9.38 3.90
CA ARG A 200 -0.76 -9.84 2.57
C ARG A 200 -1.84 -10.66 1.85
N ARG A 201 -2.59 -11.49 2.59
CA ARG A 201 -3.72 -12.24 2.02
C ARG A 201 -4.85 -11.32 1.58
N GLN A 202 -5.21 -10.33 2.40
CA GLN A 202 -6.22 -9.34 2.06
C GLN A 202 -5.82 -8.51 0.84
N GLU A 203 -4.56 -8.08 0.75
CA GLU A 203 -4.02 -7.36 -0.42
C GLU A 203 -4.10 -8.20 -1.70
N LYS A 204 -3.74 -9.49 -1.63
CA LYS A 204 -3.87 -10.44 -2.75
C LYS A 204 -5.32 -10.74 -3.14
N GLU A 205 -6.23 -10.82 -2.16
CA GLU A 205 -7.66 -11.02 -2.44
C GLU A 205 -8.29 -9.76 -3.05
N VAL A 206 -7.91 -8.57 -2.58
CA VAL A 206 -8.34 -7.29 -3.16
C VAL A 206 -7.83 -7.15 -4.59
N SER A 207 -6.57 -7.49 -4.86
CA SER A 207 -6.02 -7.44 -6.23
C SER A 207 -6.67 -8.47 -7.16
N ARG A 208 -6.95 -9.69 -6.68
CA ARG A 208 -7.67 -10.71 -7.46
C ARG A 208 -9.13 -10.36 -7.71
N LYS A 209 -9.81 -9.76 -6.73
CA LYS A 209 -11.20 -9.25 -6.88
C LYS A 209 -11.26 -8.03 -7.80
N SER A 210 -10.20 -7.23 -7.86
CA SER A 210 -10.06 -6.09 -8.79
C SER A 210 -9.96 -6.56 -10.24
N ALA A 211 -9.27 -7.67 -10.52
CA ALA A 211 -9.06 -8.18 -11.88
C ALA A 211 -10.33 -8.75 -12.57
N VAL A 212 -11.36 -9.13 -11.81
CA VAL A 212 -12.61 -9.75 -12.36
C VAL A 212 -13.78 -8.77 -12.40
N ARG A 213 -13.71 -7.64 -11.68
CA ARG A 213 -14.80 -6.66 -11.68
C ARG A 213 -14.66 -5.75 -12.90
N LYS A 214 -15.64 -5.81 -13.81
CA LYS A 214 -15.97 -4.69 -14.70
C LYS A 214 -15.93 -3.41 -13.86
N LEU A 215 -15.10 -2.44 -14.25
CA LEU A 215 -14.92 -1.19 -13.52
C LEU A 215 -16.32 -0.59 -13.29
N ARG A 216 -16.80 -0.62 -12.05
CA ARG A 216 -18.11 -0.06 -11.72
C ARG A 216 -17.93 1.44 -11.72
N LEU A 217 -18.40 2.12 -12.75
CA LEU A 217 -18.25 3.57 -12.84
C LEU A 217 -19.09 4.29 -11.78
N PRO A 218 -18.67 5.48 -11.33
CA PRO A 218 -19.45 6.29 -10.41
C PRO A 218 -20.82 6.59 -11.00
N GLY A 219 -21.89 6.48 -10.20
CA GLY A 219 -23.26 6.71 -10.71
C GLY A 219 -23.52 8.13 -11.22
N LYS A 220 -22.67 9.09 -10.84
CA LYS A 220 -22.73 10.48 -11.31
C LYS A 220 -22.00 10.72 -12.62
N LEU A 221 -21.09 9.81 -13.02
CA LEU A 221 -20.35 9.92 -14.25
C LEU A 221 -21.31 9.74 -15.43
N ALA A 222 -21.45 10.77 -16.25
CA ALA A 222 -21.98 10.60 -17.58
C ALA A 222 -20.82 10.19 -18.48
N ASP A 223 -20.71 8.91 -18.82
CA ASP A 223 -19.57 8.42 -19.60
C ASP A 223 -19.73 8.68 -21.11
N CYS A 224 -18.64 8.59 -21.88
CA CYS A 224 -18.65 8.58 -23.33
C CYS A 224 -18.90 7.15 -23.87
N THR A 225 -19.37 7.02 -25.12
CA THR A 225 -19.64 5.70 -25.71
C THR A 225 -18.41 5.03 -26.30
N GLN A 226 -17.34 5.78 -26.55
CA GLN A 226 -16.07 5.23 -27.03
C GLN A 226 -15.35 4.47 -25.91
N ASN A 227 -14.78 3.31 -26.26
CA ASN A 227 -14.01 2.47 -25.32
C ASN A 227 -12.50 2.76 -25.35
N ALA A 228 -11.98 3.30 -26.45
CA ALA A 228 -10.56 3.63 -26.58
C ALA A 228 -10.27 4.97 -25.90
N ALA A 229 -9.18 5.04 -25.13
CA ALA A 229 -8.75 6.27 -24.46
C ALA A 229 -8.37 7.38 -25.45
N ALA A 230 -7.81 7.00 -26.61
CA ALA A 230 -7.32 7.94 -27.62
C ALA A 230 -8.44 8.89 -28.12
N GLY A 231 -8.29 10.19 -27.83
CA GLY A 231 -9.28 11.21 -28.18
C GLY A 231 -10.51 11.24 -27.27
N ALA A 232 -10.61 10.39 -26.25
CA ALA A 232 -11.64 10.47 -25.23
C ALA A 232 -11.27 11.53 -24.18
N GLU A 233 -12.27 12.27 -23.73
CA GLU A 233 -12.10 13.41 -22.83
C GLU A 233 -13.05 13.28 -21.64
N ILE A 234 -12.62 13.74 -20.47
CA ILE A 234 -13.49 13.87 -19.31
C ILE A 234 -13.49 15.32 -18.82
N PHE A 235 -14.68 15.90 -18.70
CA PHE A 235 -14.89 17.20 -18.08
C PHE A 235 -15.26 17.02 -16.61
N ILE A 236 -14.42 17.53 -15.72
CA ILE A 236 -14.67 17.62 -14.27
C ILE A 236 -15.33 18.98 -14.03
N VAL A 237 -16.60 18.96 -13.63
CA VAL A 237 -17.44 20.17 -13.60
C VAL A 237 -17.84 20.53 -12.18
N GLU A 238 -17.85 21.82 -11.89
CA GLU A 238 -18.35 22.36 -10.63
C GLU A 238 -19.87 22.32 -10.55
N GLY A 239 -20.41 21.51 -9.64
CA GLY A 239 -21.83 21.43 -9.34
C GLY A 239 -22.67 20.61 -10.33
N ASP A 240 -23.86 20.23 -9.88
CA ASP A 240 -24.82 19.48 -10.71
C ASP A 240 -25.45 20.37 -11.80
N SER A 241 -25.54 21.68 -11.57
CA SER A 241 -26.12 22.64 -12.52
C SER A 241 -25.30 22.73 -13.80
N ALA A 242 -24.03 23.13 -13.68
CA ALA A 242 -23.11 23.16 -14.82
C ALA A 242 -22.87 21.74 -15.37
N GLY A 243 -22.86 20.71 -14.51
CA GLY A 243 -22.82 19.31 -14.95
C GLY A 243 -24.00 18.91 -15.85
N GLY A 244 -25.20 19.44 -15.58
CA GLY A 244 -26.38 19.25 -16.40
C GLY A 244 -26.25 19.87 -17.80
N SER A 245 -25.82 21.14 -17.87
CA SER A 245 -25.55 21.83 -19.13
C SER A 245 -24.44 21.15 -19.94
N ALA A 246 -23.33 20.78 -19.28
CA ALA A 246 -22.22 20.07 -19.89
C ALA A 246 -22.65 18.70 -20.46
N LYS A 247 -23.47 17.95 -19.71
CA LYS A 247 -24.00 16.65 -20.16
C LYS A 247 -24.86 16.78 -21.42
N GLN A 248 -25.59 17.89 -21.58
CA GLN A 248 -26.39 18.17 -22.77
C GLN A 248 -25.54 18.68 -23.94
N ALA A 249 -24.52 19.48 -23.66
CA ALA A 249 -23.64 20.11 -24.65
C ALA A 249 -22.63 19.13 -25.29
N ARG A 250 -22.15 18.16 -24.52
CA ARG A 250 -21.05 17.26 -24.91
C ARG A 250 -21.32 16.47 -26.19
N ASP A 251 -20.23 16.12 -26.87
CA ASP A 251 -20.23 15.00 -27.79
C ASP A 251 -20.23 13.68 -27.01
N ARG A 252 -21.35 12.95 -27.04
CA ARG A 252 -21.49 11.69 -26.28
C ARG A 252 -20.55 10.60 -26.76
N ALA A 253 -20.02 10.71 -27.99
CA ALA A 253 -19.09 9.73 -28.53
C ALA A 253 -17.76 9.75 -27.78
N SER A 254 -17.21 10.96 -27.56
CA SER A 254 -15.84 11.18 -27.12
C SER A 254 -15.73 11.87 -25.76
N GLN A 255 -16.79 12.51 -25.25
CA GLN A 255 -16.71 13.35 -24.05
C GLN A 255 -17.55 12.80 -22.88
N ALA A 256 -16.89 12.55 -21.77
CA ALA A 256 -17.47 12.23 -20.46
C ALA A 256 -17.62 13.49 -19.60
N VAL A 257 -18.56 13.48 -18.66
CA VAL A 257 -18.81 14.58 -17.72
C VAL A 257 -18.95 14.01 -16.32
N LEU A 258 -18.15 14.51 -15.38
CA LEU A 258 -18.18 14.16 -13.97
C LEU A 258 -18.44 15.42 -13.11
N PRO A 259 -19.67 15.60 -12.59
CA PRO A 259 -19.98 16.70 -11.70
C PRO A 259 -19.45 16.45 -10.27
N LEU A 260 -18.83 17.48 -9.68
CA LEU A 260 -18.39 17.50 -8.28
C LEU A 260 -19.33 18.40 -7.45
N ARG A 261 -19.63 18.00 -6.21
CA ARG A 261 -20.48 18.79 -5.30
C ARG A 261 -19.64 19.40 -4.18
N GLY A 262 -19.72 20.71 -4.02
CA GLY A 262 -18.97 21.42 -2.99
C GLY A 262 -17.46 21.37 -3.22
N LYS A 263 -16.72 21.89 -2.24
CA LYS A 263 -15.25 21.96 -2.28
C LYS A 263 -14.65 20.57 -2.09
N ILE A 264 -13.72 20.20 -2.97
CA ILE A 264 -13.01 18.94 -2.87
C ILE A 264 -12.08 18.93 -1.65
N LEU A 265 -11.80 17.76 -1.10
CA LEU A 265 -10.89 17.62 0.03
C LEU A 265 -9.48 18.07 -0.35
N ASN A 266 -8.88 18.94 0.46
CA ASN A 266 -7.47 19.30 0.31
C ASN A 266 -6.55 18.13 0.71
N VAL A 267 -6.09 17.37 -0.28
CA VAL A 267 -5.25 16.19 -0.06
C VAL A 267 -3.87 16.49 0.49
N ALA A 268 -3.32 17.69 0.30
CA ALA A 268 -2.01 18.06 0.83
C ALA A 268 -2.01 18.20 2.37
N SER A 269 -3.18 18.46 2.96
CA SER A 269 -3.35 18.63 4.41
C SER A 269 -4.06 17.44 5.08
N ALA A 270 -4.64 16.53 4.32
CA ALA A 270 -5.47 15.44 4.82
C ALA A 270 -4.66 14.15 4.99
N GLY A 271 -4.87 13.45 6.11
CA GLY A 271 -4.29 12.11 6.32
C GLY A 271 -4.91 11.05 5.41
N ASN A 272 -4.19 9.94 5.21
CA ASN A 272 -4.59 8.86 4.29
C ASN A 272 -6.00 8.30 4.57
N ASP A 273 -6.40 8.20 5.85
CA ASP A 273 -7.73 7.69 6.22
C ASP A 273 -8.86 8.60 5.73
N LYS A 274 -8.67 9.92 5.79
CA LYS A 274 -9.64 10.90 5.28
C LYS A 274 -9.73 10.87 3.76
N LEU A 275 -8.59 10.66 3.09
CA LEU A 275 -8.55 10.51 1.64
C LEU A 275 -9.31 9.26 1.20
N ALA A 276 -9.07 8.12 1.85
CA ALA A 276 -9.74 6.86 1.55
C ALA A 276 -11.25 6.90 1.83
N ALA A 277 -11.68 7.66 2.83
CA ALA A 277 -13.10 7.84 3.15
C ALA A 277 -13.83 8.85 2.24
N ASN A 278 -13.12 9.64 1.43
CA ASN A 278 -13.74 10.67 0.61
C ASN A 278 -14.34 10.09 -0.69
N GLN A 279 -15.65 10.21 -0.82
CA GLN A 279 -16.37 9.68 -1.98
C GLN A 279 -16.03 10.40 -3.29
N GLN A 280 -15.81 11.72 -3.29
CA GLN A 280 -15.50 12.46 -4.52
C GLN A 280 -14.13 12.08 -5.08
N ILE A 281 -13.14 11.94 -4.20
CA ILE A 281 -11.81 11.45 -4.58
C ILE A 281 -11.90 10.00 -5.09
N SER A 282 -12.66 9.15 -4.41
CA SER A 282 -12.89 7.77 -4.84
C SER A 282 -13.57 7.71 -6.22
N ASP A 283 -14.57 8.56 -6.46
CA ASP A 283 -15.28 8.66 -7.74
C ASP A 283 -14.33 9.13 -8.85
N LEU A 284 -13.46 10.11 -8.59
CA LEU A 284 -12.46 10.59 -9.55
C LEU A 284 -11.45 9.49 -9.92
N ILE A 285 -10.86 8.83 -8.93
CA ILE A 285 -9.90 7.73 -9.15
C ILE A 285 -10.56 6.61 -9.95
N GLN A 286 -11.80 6.27 -9.61
CA GLN A 286 -12.56 5.23 -10.29
C GLN A 286 -12.95 5.63 -11.72
N ALA A 287 -13.29 6.90 -11.96
CA ALA A 287 -13.61 7.38 -13.30
C ALA A 287 -12.38 7.32 -14.21
N LEU A 288 -11.20 7.72 -13.71
CA LEU A 288 -9.96 7.76 -14.50
C LEU A 288 -9.36 6.38 -14.77
N GLY A 289 -9.52 5.44 -13.84
CA GLY A 289 -9.12 4.03 -14.02
C GLY A 289 -7.63 3.73 -13.83
N CYS A 290 -6.76 4.74 -13.91
CA CYS A 290 -5.30 4.59 -13.90
C CYS A 290 -4.66 4.34 -12.52
N GLY A 291 -5.42 4.33 -11.41
CA GLY A 291 -4.87 4.23 -10.06
C GLY A 291 -4.10 5.49 -9.60
N THR A 292 -3.44 5.44 -8.44
CA THR A 292 -2.72 6.58 -7.82
C THR A 292 -1.31 6.19 -7.36
N ARG A 293 -0.42 7.18 -7.26
CA ARG A 293 0.96 7.07 -6.75
C ARG A 293 1.70 5.86 -7.36
N SER A 294 2.22 4.94 -6.54
CA SER A 294 2.93 3.74 -6.99
C SER A 294 2.07 2.73 -7.78
N LYS A 295 0.74 2.82 -7.64
CA LYS A 295 -0.22 2.01 -8.38
C LYS A 295 -0.65 2.66 -9.70
N TYR A 296 -0.17 3.87 -10.01
CA TYR A 296 -0.51 4.54 -11.25
C TYR A 296 -0.03 3.74 -12.47
N ARG A 297 -0.90 3.57 -13.46
CA ARG A 297 -0.66 2.93 -14.75
C ARG A 297 -1.25 3.81 -15.84
N ASP A 298 -0.39 4.35 -16.69
CA ASP A 298 -0.77 5.25 -17.77
C ASP A 298 -1.66 4.54 -18.82
N GLU A 299 -1.33 3.29 -19.13
CA GLU A 299 -2.09 2.41 -20.04
C GLU A 299 -3.54 2.14 -19.61
N ASP A 300 -3.83 2.26 -18.30
CA ASP A 300 -5.18 2.10 -17.74
C ASP A 300 -5.99 3.41 -17.74
N LEU A 301 -5.37 4.53 -18.13
CA LEU A 301 -6.04 5.83 -18.19
C LEU A 301 -7.14 5.82 -19.25
N ARG A 302 -8.37 6.08 -18.82
CA ARG A 302 -9.56 5.97 -19.68
C ARG A 302 -9.78 7.15 -20.63
N TYR A 303 -9.18 8.29 -20.34
CA TYR A 303 -9.38 9.53 -21.09
C TYR A 303 -8.03 10.17 -21.39
N ASP A 304 -7.77 10.41 -22.67
CA ASP A 304 -6.57 11.12 -23.14
C ASP A 304 -6.51 12.57 -22.61
N ARG A 305 -7.67 13.19 -22.34
CA ARG A 305 -7.72 14.54 -21.75
C ARG A 305 -8.64 14.60 -20.54
N VAL A 306 -8.09 15.06 -19.43
CA VAL A 306 -8.79 15.40 -18.20
C VAL A 306 -8.90 16.92 -18.13
N ILE A 307 -10.12 17.44 -18.27
CA ILE A 307 -10.38 18.87 -18.40
C ILE A 307 -11.14 19.35 -17.16
N ILE A 308 -10.52 20.22 -16.37
CA ILE A 308 -11.17 20.91 -15.25
C ILE A 308 -11.97 22.09 -15.82
N MET A 309 -13.27 22.12 -15.54
CA MET A 309 -14.19 23.15 -16.01
C MET A 309 -14.96 23.73 -14.81
N THR A 310 -14.43 24.81 -14.27
CA THR A 310 -14.94 25.55 -13.09
C THR A 310 -15.39 26.95 -13.48
N ASP A 311 -16.16 27.60 -12.62
CA ASP A 311 -16.60 28.97 -12.84
C ASP A 311 -15.43 29.96 -12.79
N ALA A 312 -15.57 31.10 -13.48
CA ALA A 312 -14.56 32.16 -13.54
C ALA A 312 -14.69 33.11 -12.34
N ASP A 313 -14.78 32.54 -11.14
CA ASP A 313 -14.90 33.26 -9.86
C ASP A 313 -13.89 32.74 -8.82
N VAL A 314 -13.94 33.29 -7.61
CA VAL A 314 -13.02 32.93 -6.52
C VAL A 314 -13.21 31.49 -6.02
N ASP A 315 -14.42 30.94 -6.10
CA ASP A 315 -14.72 29.59 -5.65
C ASP A 315 -14.27 28.56 -6.69
N GLY A 316 -14.49 28.84 -7.98
CA GLY A 316 -13.99 28.06 -9.10
C GLY A 316 -12.46 28.01 -9.14
N ALA A 317 -11.79 29.16 -8.92
CA ALA A 317 -10.32 29.21 -8.78
C ALA A 317 -9.81 28.35 -7.61
N HIS A 318 -10.54 28.34 -6.49
CA HIS A 318 -10.21 27.49 -5.34
C HIS A 318 -10.39 26.00 -5.65
N ILE A 319 -11.50 25.61 -6.29
CA ILE A 319 -11.74 24.21 -6.70
C ILE A 319 -10.70 23.75 -7.71
N ALA A 320 -10.36 24.58 -8.69
CA ALA A 320 -9.29 24.31 -9.65
C ALA A 320 -7.95 24.07 -8.92
N SER A 321 -7.61 24.93 -7.97
CA SER A 321 -6.39 24.80 -7.17
C SER A 321 -6.34 23.49 -6.37
N LEU A 322 -7.46 23.10 -5.76
CA LEU A 322 -7.56 21.83 -5.03
C LEU A 322 -7.46 20.60 -5.95
N LEU A 323 -8.07 20.66 -7.15
CA LEU A 323 -7.98 19.59 -8.15
C LEU A 323 -6.57 19.45 -8.70
N ILE A 324 -5.92 20.56 -9.08
CA ILE A 324 -4.53 20.55 -9.53
C ILE A 324 -3.62 19.98 -8.45
N THR A 325 -3.84 20.36 -7.18
CA THR A 325 -3.12 19.80 -6.03
C THR A 325 -3.35 18.30 -5.89
N PHE A 326 -4.58 17.83 -6.08
CA PHE A 326 -4.89 16.40 -6.08
C PHE A 326 -4.13 15.66 -7.17
N PHE A 327 -4.18 16.12 -8.42
CA PHE A 327 -3.45 15.49 -9.51
C PHE A 327 -1.94 15.53 -9.29
N TYR A 328 -1.40 16.63 -8.78
CA TYR A 328 0.03 16.77 -8.48
C TYR A 328 0.49 15.78 -7.41
N GLN A 329 -0.28 15.59 -6.34
CA GLN A 329 0.08 14.69 -5.23
C GLN A 329 -0.21 13.21 -5.53
N GLU A 330 -1.36 12.91 -6.13
CA GLU A 330 -1.85 11.54 -6.29
C GLU A 330 -1.56 10.93 -7.67
N MET A 331 -1.45 11.75 -8.71
CA MET A 331 -1.29 11.30 -10.10
C MET A 331 -0.29 12.18 -10.88
N PRO A 332 0.92 12.46 -10.37
CA PRO A 332 1.85 13.39 -11.02
C PRO A 332 2.22 12.97 -12.44
N ASN A 333 2.26 11.66 -12.71
CA ASN A 333 2.55 11.12 -14.05
C ASN A 333 1.46 11.46 -15.07
N LEU A 334 0.21 11.65 -14.65
CA LEU A 334 -0.88 12.10 -15.54
C LEU A 334 -0.60 13.53 -16.03
N ILE A 335 -0.09 14.40 -15.15
CA ILE A 335 0.31 15.76 -15.52
C ILE A 335 1.52 15.72 -16.44
N ARG A 336 2.56 14.94 -16.10
CA ARG A 336 3.77 14.80 -16.92
C ARG A 336 3.48 14.18 -18.30
N GLY A 337 2.47 13.32 -18.40
CA GLY A 337 1.95 12.79 -19.67
C GLY A 337 1.19 13.82 -20.51
N GLY A 338 0.94 15.02 -19.97
CA GLY A 338 0.25 16.09 -20.67
C GLY A 338 -1.26 15.88 -20.78
N HIS A 339 -1.86 15.12 -19.86
CA HIS A 339 -3.29 14.78 -19.90
C HIS A 339 -4.18 15.76 -19.14
N LEU A 340 -3.63 16.64 -18.27
CA LEU A 340 -4.43 17.56 -17.46
C LEU A 340 -4.57 18.94 -18.13
N TYR A 341 -5.80 19.43 -18.20
CA TYR A 341 -6.15 20.70 -18.83
C TYR A 341 -7.14 21.50 -17.98
N MET A 342 -7.15 22.83 -18.16
CA MET A 342 -8.18 23.75 -17.68
C MET A 342 -8.96 24.29 -18.87
N ALA A 343 -10.29 24.29 -18.77
CA ALA A 343 -11.17 24.96 -19.72
C ALA A 343 -11.16 26.48 -19.51
N VAL A 344 -11.26 27.25 -20.60
CA VAL A 344 -11.33 28.71 -20.56
C VAL A 344 -12.68 29.15 -21.17
N PRO A 345 -13.76 29.23 -20.38
CA PRO A 345 -15.03 29.73 -20.87
C PRO A 345 -14.95 31.24 -21.19
N PRO A 346 -15.83 31.75 -22.07
CA PRO A 346 -15.86 33.17 -22.38
C PRO A 346 -16.43 34.00 -21.22
N LEU A 347 -15.91 35.21 -21.04
CA LEU A 347 -16.39 36.18 -20.04
C LEU A 347 -17.59 36.99 -20.54
N TYR A 348 -17.67 37.26 -21.85
CA TYR A 348 -18.70 38.09 -22.45
C TYR A 348 -19.41 37.41 -23.63
N SER A 349 -20.70 37.70 -23.77
CA SER A 349 -21.50 37.44 -24.96
C SER A 349 -21.87 38.77 -25.60
N ILE A 350 -21.55 38.94 -26.88
CA ILE A 350 -21.82 40.15 -27.66
C ILE A 350 -22.85 39.80 -28.73
N ARG A 351 -23.92 40.59 -28.83
CA ARG A 351 -24.98 40.40 -29.82
C ARG A 351 -25.25 41.69 -30.58
N GLN A 352 -25.36 41.59 -31.90
CA GLN A 352 -25.79 42.68 -32.77
C GLN A 352 -26.72 42.11 -33.86
N GLY A 353 -28.02 42.36 -33.72
CA GLY A 353 -29.04 41.74 -34.56
C GLY A 353 -29.03 40.21 -34.44
N GLY A 354 -28.78 39.51 -35.56
CA GLY A 354 -28.67 38.05 -35.61
C GLY A 354 -27.27 37.49 -35.29
N LYS A 355 -26.23 38.33 -35.23
CA LYS A 355 -24.86 37.90 -34.96
C LYS A 355 -24.62 37.79 -33.46
N VAL A 356 -24.04 36.68 -33.03
CA VAL A 356 -23.60 36.43 -31.65
C VAL A 356 -22.12 36.09 -31.68
N GLY A 357 -21.36 36.63 -30.73
CA GLY A 357 -19.94 36.36 -30.57
C GLY A 357 -19.57 36.33 -29.09
N TYR A 358 -18.42 35.74 -28.78
CA TYR A 358 -18.02 35.46 -27.42
C TYR A 358 -16.60 35.98 -27.18
N ALA A 359 -16.43 36.77 -26.14
CA ALA A 359 -15.12 37.30 -25.75
C ALA A 359 -14.64 36.64 -24.46
N ARG A 360 -13.32 36.43 -24.36
CA ARG A 360 -12.68 35.71 -23.25
C ARG A 360 -12.23 36.65 -22.13
N ASP A 361 -11.90 37.88 -22.50
CA ASP A 361 -11.39 38.94 -21.65
C ASP A 361 -11.85 40.30 -22.22
N ASP A 362 -11.55 41.38 -21.52
CA ASP A 362 -11.92 42.74 -21.94
C ASP A 362 -11.23 43.17 -23.24
N ALA A 363 -9.97 42.80 -23.44
CA ALA A 363 -9.23 43.13 -24.66
C ALA A 363 -9.86 42.47 -25.89
N HIS A 364 -10.25 41.19 -25.80
CA HIS A 364 -10.93 40.45 -26.86
C HIS A 364 -12.33 41.01 -27.11
N LYS A 365 -13.03 41.47 -26.06
CA LYS A 365 -14.33 42.13 -26.22
C LYS A 365 -14.18 43.41 -27.04
N ASP A 366 -13.22 44.26 -26.68
CA ASP A 366 -12.98 45.52 -27.38
C ASP A 366 -12.49 45.30 -28.83
N GLU A 367 -11.68 44.27 -29.05
CA GLU A 367 -11.29 43.83 -30.38
C GLU A 367 -12.51 43.44 -31.23
N LEU A 368 -13.38 42.55 -30.72
CA LEU A 368 -14.58 42.12 -31.43
C LEU A 368 -15.54 43.28 -31.71
N LEU A 369 -15.67 44.23 -30.77
CA LEU A 369 -16.47 45.44 -30.99
C LEU A 369 -15.93 46.30 -32.14
N ARG A 370 -14.59 46.36 -32.30
CA ARG A 370 -13.93 47.13 -33.36
C ARG A 370 -13.92 46.43 -34.71
N THR A 371 -13.86 45.10 -34.75
CA THR A 371 -13.66 44.33 -36.00
C THR A 371 -14.93 43.65 -36.50
N GLU A 372 -15.70 43.04 -35.60
CA GLU A 372 -16.75 42.08 -35.94
C GLU A 372 -18.17 42.60 -35.72
N PHE A 373 -18.33 43.57 -34.81
CA PHE A 373 -19.63 44.14 -34.41
C PHE A 373 -19.76 45.61 -34.80
N THR A 374 -19.25 45.98 -35.99
CA THR A 374 -19.29 47.35 -36.54
C THR A 374 -20.57 47.71 -37.30
N GLY A 375 -21.57 46.81 -37.29
CA GLY A 375 -22.80 46.97 -38.04
C GLY A 375 -23.69 48.12 -37.56
N ARG A 376 -24.75 48.42 -38.31
CA ARG A 376 -25.81 49.35 -37.86
C ARG A 376 -26.77 48.62 -36.93
N GLY A 377 -26.81 49.01 -35.66
CA GLY A 377 -27.74 48.48 -34.66
C GLY A 377 -27.19 48.54 -33.25
N LYS A 378 -28.08 48.41 -32.25
CA LYS A 378 -27.68 48.34 -30.84
C LYS A 378 -26.86 47.08 -30.59
N VAL A 379 -25.72 47.24 -29.93
CA VAL A 379 -24.90 46.13 -29.43
C VAL A 379 -25.35 45.80 -28.01
N GLU A 380 -25.69 44.54 -27.77
CA GLU A 380 -26.03 44.01 -26.46
C GLU A 380 -24.86 43.19 -25.94
N ILE A 381 -24.34 43.56 -24.77
CA ILE A 381 -23.23 42.87 -24.12
C ILE A 381 -23.75 42.25 -22.83
N GLY A 382 -23.68 40.92 -22.74
CA GLY A 382 -23.93 40.16 -21.52
C GLY A 382 -22.61 39.65 -20.94
N ARG A 383 -22.49 39.64 -19.62
CA ARG A 383 -21.35 39.04 -18.91
C ARG A 383 -21.81 37.74 -18.26
N PHE A 384 -21.05 36.66 -18.43
CA PHE A 384 -21.30 35.41 -17.73
C PHE A 384 -20.69 35.49 -16.34
N LYS A 385 -21.45 35.14 -15.30
CA LYS A 385 -20.92 35.04 -13.93
C LYS A 385 -20.49 33.62 -13.57
N GLY A 386 -21.13 32.62 -14.17
CA GLY A 386 -20.79 31.22 -13.99
C GLY A 386 -21.28 30.35 -15.14
N LEU A 387 -20.75 29.14 -15.24
CA LEU A 387 -21.08 28.16 -16.28
C LEU A 387 -22.55 27.74 -16.24
N GLY A 388 -23.18 27.81 -15.06
CA GLY A 388 -24.60 27.51 -14.87
C GLY A 388 -25.55 28.48 -15.58
N GLU A 389 -25.09 29.69 -15.91
CA GLU A 389 -25.89 30.69 -16.65
C GLU A 389 -25.84 30.46 -18.17
N MET A 390 -24.89 29.65 -18.65
CA MET A 390 -24.74 29.33 -20.07
C MET A 390 -25.73 28.26 -20.50
N MET A 391 -26.44 28.53 -21.60
CA MET A 391 -27.24 27.50 -22.25
C MET A 391 -26.32 26.41 -22.84
N ALA A 392 -26.78 25.17 -22.89
CA ALA A 392 -25.98 24.04 -23.39
C ALA A 392 -25.42 24.27 -24.80
N SER A 393 -26.15 24.97 -25.67
CA SER A 393 -25.65 25.34 -27.01
C SER A 393 -24.46 26.30 -26.97
N GLN A 394 -24.49 27.27 -26.05
CA GLN A 394 -23.40 28.24 -25.86
C GLN A 394 -22.17 27.55 -25.27
N LEU A 395 -22.36 26.71 -24.25
CA LEU A 395 -21.28 25.94 -23.64
C LEU A 395 -20.61 25.00 -24.66
N LYS A 396 -21.42 24.36 -25.51
CA LYS A 396 -20.94 23.52 -26.61
C LYS A 396 -20.04 24.31 -27.55
N GLU A 397 -20.56 25.42 -28.08
CA GLU A 397 -19.85 26.21 -29.10
C GLU A 397 -18.56 26.84 -28.59
N THR A 398 -18.52 27.23 -27.32
CA THR A 398 -17.44 28.06 -26.78
C THR A 398 -16.37 27.25 -26.06
N THR A 399 -16.78 26.27 -25.25
CA THR A 399 -15.89 25.66 -24.25
C THR A 399 -15.68 24.17 -24.48
N MET A 400 -16.64 23.47 -25.10
CA MET A 400 -16.57 22.02 -25.28
C MET A 400 -16.20 21.56 -26.69
N ASP A 401 -16.54 22.32 -27.73
CA ASP A 401 -16.22 21.99 -29.13
C ASP A 401 -14.69 22.01 -29.37
N PRO A 402 -14.06 20.87 -29.69
CA PRO A 402 -12.62 20.80 -29.93
C PRO A 402 -12.09 21.73 -31.03
N LYS A 403 -12.96 22.17 -31.95
CA LYS A 403 -12.56 23.06 -33.06
C LYS A 403 -12.53 24.54 -32.67
N LYS A 404 -13.23 24.92 -31.60
CA LYS A 404 -13.44 26.33 -31.22
C LYS A 404 -12.87 26.68 -29.85
N ARG A 405 -12.81 25.72 -28.94
CA ARG A 405 -12.40 25.96 -27.55
C ARG A 405 -10.91 26.24 -27.43
N THR A 406 -10.56 26.89 -26.32
CA THR A 406 -9.18 27.03 -25.85
C THR A 406 -9.03 26.26 -24.54
N LEU A 407 -7.97 25.47 -24.42
CA LEU A 407 -7.61 24.75 -23.19
C LEU A 407 -6.21 25.18 -22.75
N LEU A 408 -6.03 25.38 -21.46
CA LEU A 408 -4.70 25.56 -20.87
C LEU A 408 -4.21 24.19 -20.40
N ARG A 409 -3.09 23.70 -20.94
CA ARG A 409 -2.47 22.46 -20.46
C ARG A 409 -1.73 22.74 -19.16
N VAL A 410 -2.01 21.95 -18.12
CA VAL A 410 -1.27 22.02 -16.86
C VAL A 410 0.03 21.24 -17.04
N ASP A 411 1.14 21.85 -16.67
CA ASP A 411 2.48 21.25 -16.81
C ASP A 411 3.28 21.48 -15.52
N VAL A 412 4.24 20.60 -15.26
CA VAL A 412 5.17 20.76 -14.13
C VAL A 412 6.48 21.29 -14.70
N ILE A 413 6.82 22.53 -14.36
CA ILE A 413 8.06 23.16 -14.80
C ILE A 413 9.26 22.38 -14.20
N ASP A 414 10.37 22.28 -14.94
CA ASP A 414 11.62 21.58 -14.57
C ASP A 414 12.26 22.05 -13.24
N ALA A 415 11.71 23.07 -12.59
CA ALA A 415 11.98 23.44 -11.21
C ALA A 415 11.04 22.69 -10.24
N GLU A 416 11.16 21.36 -10.18
CA GLU A 416 10.30 20.48 -9.37
C GLU A 416 10.24 20.92 -7.89
N GLN A 417 11.34 21.45 -7.36
CA GLN A 417 11.40 21.98 -5.99
C GLN A 417 10.53 23.24 -5.81
N ALA A 418 10.54 24.17 -6.76
CA ALA A 418 9.75 25.41 -6.66
C ALA A 418 8.25 25.13 -6.72
N THR A 419 7.84 24.21 -7.59
CA THR A 419 6.43 23.75 -7.67
C THR A 419 6.01 23.09 -6.38
N LYS A 420 6.85 22.20 -5.83
CA LYS A 420 6.60 21.55 -4.54
C LYS A 420 6.47 22.57 -3.41
N ASP A 421 7.41 23.51 -3.30
CA ASP A 421 7.40 24.53 -2.25
C ASP A 421 6.15 25.41 -2.32
N ALA A 422 5.70 25.77 -3.54
CA ALA A 422 4.47 26.54 -3.74
C ALA A 422 3.22 25.74 -3.30
N VAL A 423 3.11 24.46 -3.69
CA VAL A 423 2.00 23.59 -3.27
C VAL A 423 2.01 23.40 -1.76
N ASP A 424 3.17 23.15 -1.16
CA ASP A 424 3.31 22.95 0.29
C ASP A 424 2.99 24.23 1.07
N ALA A 425 3.40 25.40 0.58
CA ALA A 425 3.08 26.69 1.21
C ALA A 425 1.59 27.03 1.12
N LEU A 426 0.98 26.85 -0.05
CA LEU A 426 -0.42 27.21 -0.29
C LEU A 426 -1.42 26.20 0.26
N MET A 427 -1.10 24.91 0.21
CA MET A 427 -2.05 23.82 0.47
C MET A 427 -1.69 22.96 1.69
N GLY A 428 -0.48 23.11 2.23
CA GLY A 428 -0.03 22.38 3.41
C GLY A 428 -0.71 22.80 4.71
N THR A 429 -0.19 22.26 5.82
CA THR A 429 -0.77 22.42 7.16
C THR A 429 -0.27 23.65 7.93
N LYS A 430 0.77 24.34 7.45
CA LYS A 430 1.41 25.49 8.13
C LYS A 430 0.75 26.81 7.71
N PRO A 431 -0.03 27.48 8.56
CA PRO A 431 -0.68 28.74 8.21
C PRO A 431 0.31 29.88 7.95
N GLU A 432 1.44 29.90 8.65
CA GLU A 432 2.44 30.97 8.57
C GLU A 432 3.13 30.98 7.20
N ALA A 433 3.37 29.80 6.62
CA ALA A 433 3.96 29.65 5.29
C ALA A 433 3.01 30.21 4.21
N ARG A 434 1.72 29.90 4.33
CA ARG A 434 0.67 30.42 3.43
C ARG A 434 0.56 31.94 3.53
N PHE A 435 0.55 32.46 4.76
CA PHE A 435 0.46 33.90 5.01
C PHE A 435 1.64 34.65 4.40
N ARG A 436 2.87 34.15 4.61
CA ARG A 436 4.08 34.72 4.00
C ARG A 436 4.00 34.69 2.47
N PHE A 437 3.60 33.55 1.89
CA PHE A 437 3.46 33.41 0.44
C PHE A 437 2.49 34.44 -0.14
N ILE A 438 1.34 34.66 0.52
CA ILE A 438 0.36 35.67 0.11
C ILE A 438 0.97 37.08 0.23
N GLN A 439 1.61 37.42 1.35
CA GLN A 439 2.20 38.75 1.56
C GLN A 439 3.27 39.09 0.53
N GLU A 440 4.19 38.17 0.24
CA GLU A 440 5.28 38.39 -0.73
C GLU A 440 4.78 38.56 -2.17
N ARG A 441 3.55 38.10 -2.47
CA ARG A 441 2.97 38.15 -3.82
C ARG A 441 1.81 39.15 -3.95
N ALA A 442 1.26 39.64 -2.84
CA ALA A 442 0.16 40.58 -2.81
C ALA A 442 0.56 41.99 -3.30
N GLU A 443 1.83 42.37 -3.18
CA GLU A 443 2.33 43.67 -3.66
C GLU A 443 2.29 43.80 -5.21
N PHE A 444 2.08 42.69 -5.92
CA PHE A 444 1.90 42.63 -7.38
C PHE A 444 0.43 42.54 -7.81
N ALA A 445 -0.53 42.58 -6.88
CA ALA A 445 -1.94 42.66 -7.21
C ALA A 445 -2.32 44.13 -7.44
N GLU A 446 -2.61 44.51 -8.68
CA GLU A 446 -3.22 45.81 -8.98
C GLU A 446 -4.58 45.89 -8.24
N THR A 447 -4.91 47.06 -7.68
CA THR A 447 -6.15 47.30 -6.91
C THR A 447 -7.42 46.91 -7.65
N ASP A 448 -7.35 46.82 -8.97
CA ASP A 448 -8.45 46.53 -9.87
C ASP A 448 -8.81 45.02 -9.91
N VAL A 449 -7.97 44.17 -9.30
CA VAL A 449 -8.14 42.71 -9.18
C VAL A 449 -8.60 42.30 -7.77
N LEU A 450 -8.63 43.25 -6.83
CA LEU A 450 -9.08 43.01 -5.45
C LEU A 450 -10.59 43.27 -5.35
N ASP A 451 -11.37 42.21 -5.20
CA ASP A 451 -12.79 42.30 -4.85
C ASP A 451 -12.88 42.70 -3.36
N ILE A 452 -12.96 44.01 -3.09
CA ILE A 452 -13.17 44.59 -1.74
C ILE A 452 -14.66 44.64 -1.43
#